data_AF-A0A3C0G4Z9-F1
#
_entry.id   AF-A0A3C0G4Z9-F1
#
_cell.length_a   1.000
_cell.length_b   1.000
_cell.length_c   1.000
_cell.angle_alpha   90.00
_cell.angle_beta   90.00
_cell.angle_gamma   90.00
#
_symmetry.space_group_name_H-M   'P 1'
#
loop_
_entity.id
_entity.type
_entity.pdbx_description
1 polymer ?
#
loop_
_entity_poly.entity_id
_entity_poly.type
_entity_poly.pdbx_seq_one_letter_code
_entity_poly.pdbx_strand_id
1 'polypeptide(L)'
;MKKTKSKIDKGFRVYSVSLEDMMDIWIESFHTTECVLVIWDVKNHYDVLEECGVLLNKTVTYNGKAATIVFESILSAFDMQDKITMSGSTAYMQIYDKGKLVTDNT
;
A
#
# COMPACT_ATOMS: atom_id res chain seq x y z
N MET A 1 13.04 -31.02 -52.60
CA MET A 1 13.20 -29.80 -51.78
C MET A 1 11.90 -29.49 -51.04
N LYS A 2 11.83 -29.72 -49.73
CA LYS A 2 10.69 -29.27 -48.89
C LYS A 2 11.13 -28.02 -48.11
N LYS A 3 10.45 -26.90 -48.34
CA LYS A 3 10.72 -25.61 -47.69
C LYS A 3 10.36 -25.67 -46.20
N THR A 4 11.31 -25.31 -45.36
CA THR A 4 11.17 -25.11 -43.91
C THR A 4 10.20 -23.96 -43.65
N LYS A 5 9.08 -24.21 -42.96
CA LYS A 5 8.28 -23.14 -42.34
C LYS A 5 8.79 -22.95 -40.92
N SER A 6 9.62 -21.94 -40.72
CA SER A 6 9.92 -21.39 -39.40
C SER A 6 8.62 -20.82 -38.81
N LYS A 7 8.13 -21.43 -37.73
CA LYS A 7 7.05 -20.85 -36.91
C LYS A 7 7.70 -19.73 -36.09
N ILE A 8 7.37 -18.49 -36.41
CA ILE A 8 7.67 -17.34 -35.58
C ILE A 8 6.83 -17.47 -34.32
N ASP A 9 7.48 -17.70 -33.18
CA ASP A 9 6.85 -17.74 -31.87
C ASP A 9 6.23 -16.35 -31.59
N LYS A 10 4.93 -16.30 -31.27
CA LYS A 10 4.25 -15.05 -30.94
C LYS A 10 4.84 -14.56 -29.61
N GLY A 11 5.74 -13.58 -29.67
CA GLY A 11 6.46 -13.05 -28.52
C GLY A 11 5.52 -12.76 -27.33
N PHE A 12 5.90 -13.27 -26.16
CA PHE A 12 5.24 -12.95 -24.90
C PHE A 12 5.35 -11.45 -24.66
N ARG A 13 4.22 -10.78 -24.48
CA ARG A 13 4.19 -9.38 -24.05
C ARG A 13 4.30 -9.37 -22.53
N VAL A 14 5.42 -8.88 -22.02
CA VAL A 14 5.60 -8.60 -20.60
C VAL A 14 5.13 -7.17 -20.36
N TYR A 15 4.28 -7.00 -19.36
CA TYR A 15 3.83 -5.69 -18.89
C TYR A 15 4.42 -5.48 -17.49
N SER A 16 4.92 -4.27 -17.23
CA SER A 16 5.32 -3.83 -15.90
C SER A 16 4.33 -2.76 -15.43
N VAL A 17 3.87 -2.90 -14.20
CA VAL A 17 3.04 -1.90 -13.52
C VAL A 17 3.84 -1.42 -12.30
N SER A 18 3.76 -0.14 -11.97
CA SER A 18 4.44 0.37 -10.78
C SER A 18 3.80 -0.23 -9.52
N LEU A 19 4.56 -0.29 -8.43
CA LEU A 19 4.03 -0.78 -7.16
C LEU A 19 2.92 0.15 -6.62
N GLU A 20 3.05 1.44 -6.89
CA GLU A 20 2.07 2.48 -6.55
C GLU A 20 0.75 2.24 -7.25
N ASP A 21 0.76 2.11 -8.58
CA ASP A 21 -0.45 1.81 -9.37
C ASP A 21 -1.11 0.50 -8.91
N MET A 22 -0.31 -0.53 -8.58
CA MET A 22 -0.82 -1.80 -8.06
C MET A 22 -1.51 -1.62 -6.69
N MET A 23 -0.99 -0.74 -5.84
CA MET A 23 -1.59 -0.44 -4.54
C MET A 23 -2.86 0.38 -4.69
N ASP A 24 -2.88 1.39 -5.57
CA ASP A 24 -4.08 2.16 -5.87
C ASP A 24 -5.20 1.25 -6.37
N ILE A 25 -4.90 0.40 -7.36
CA ILE A 25 -5.87 -0.56 -7.89
C ILE A 25 -6.37 -1.50 -6.78
N TRP A 26 -5.49 -1.96 -5.89
CA TRP A 26 -5.88 -2.83 -4.79
C TRP A 26 -6.80 -2.10 -3.80
N ILE A 27 -6.47 -0.86 -3.40
CA ILE A 27 -7.28 -0.08 -2.46
C ILE A 27 -8.63 0.29 -3.09
N GLU A 28 -8.65 0.73 -4.35
CA GLU A 28 -9.87 0.99 -5.11
C GLU A 28 -10.76 -0.25 -5.22
N SER A 29 -10.16 -1.44 -5.33
CA SER A 29 -10.90 -2.69 -5.50
C SER A 29 -11.44 -3.25 -4.17
N PHE A 30 -10.69 -3.12 -3.07
CA PHE A 30 -10.99 -3.81 -1.82
C PHE A 30 -11.48 -2.89 -0.69
N HIS A 31 -11.21 -1.59 -0.76
CA HIS A 31 -11.57 -0.61 0.28
C HIS A 31 -12.55 0.46 -0.26
N THR A 32 -13.56 0.01 -1.00
CA THR A 32 -14.52 0.89 -1.72
C THR A 32 -15.40 1.75 -0.82
N THR A 33 -15.56 1.39 0.46
CA THR A 33 -16.45 2.08 1.41
C THR A 33 -15.74 2.62 2.64
N GLU A 34 -14.50 2.20 2.86
CA GLU A 34 -13.75 2.41 4.09
C GLU A 34 -12.78 3.59 3.95
N CYS A 35 -12.40 4.17 5.08
CA CYS A 35 -11.24 5.07 5.13
C CYS A 35 -10.02 4.26 5.58
N VAL A 36 -8.90 4.40 4.87
CA VAL A 36 -7.72 3.58 5.06
C VAL A 36 -6.47 4.45 5.15
N LEU A 37 -5.67 4.25 6.19
CA LEU A 37 -4.29 4.74 6.24
C LEU A 37 -3.38 3.62 5.75
N VAL A 38 -2.65 3.89 4.67
CA VAL A 38 -1.59 3.04 4.15
C VAL A 38 -0.28 3.53 4.74
N ILE A 39 0.47 2.62 5.35
CA ILE A 39 1.80 2.89 5.91
C ILE A 39 2.79 2.04 5.14
N TRP A 40 3.76 2.69 4.50
CA TRP A 40 4.80 2.03 3.75
C TRP A 40 5.99 1.68 4.63
N ASP A 41 6.71 0.63 4.23
CA ASP A 41 7.94 0.20 4.91
C ASP A 41 7.75 -0.02 6.42
N VAL A 42 6.65 -0.70 6.75
CA VAL A 42 6.18 -0.98 8.11
C VAL A 42 7.24 -1.68 8.95
N LYS A 43 8.07 -2.51 8.31
CA LYS A 43 9.14 -3.25 8.97
C LYS A 43 10.15 -2.33 9.66
N ASN A 44 10.45 -1.18 9.06
CA ASN A 44 11.42 -0.22 9.61
C ASN A 44 10.80 0.73 10.64
N HIS A 45 9.47 0.76 10.74
CA HIS A 45 8.74 1.66 11.63
C HIS A 45 7.91 0.92 12.70
N TYR A 46 8.11 -0.40 12.84
CA TYR A 46 7.24 -1.25 13.66
C TYR A 46 7.14 -0.77 15.11
N ASP A 47 8.28 -0.48 15.74
CA ASP A 47 8.33 -0.10 17.16
C ASP A 47 7.56 1.20 17.40
N VAL A 48 7.73 2.19 16.51
CA VAL A 48 7.03 3.48 16.58
C VAL A 48 5.53 3.31 16.34
N LEU A 49 5.13 2.45 15.40
CA LEU A 49 3.72 2.17 15.13
C LEU A 49 3.05 1.48 16.34
N GLU A 50 3.75 0.55 16.99
CA GLU A 50 3.28 -0.12 18.21
C GLU A 50 3.10 0.89 19.36
N GLU A 51 4.03 1.84 19.53
CA GLU A 51 3.92 2.95 20.49
C GLU A 51 2.75 3.90 20.21
N CYS A 52 2.42 4.13 18.93
CA CYS A 52 1.25 4.91 18.51
C CYS A 52 -0.08 4.15 18.67
N GLY A 53 -0.05 2.91 19.17
CA GLY A 53 -1.23 2.08 19.38
C GLY A 53 -1.68 1.29 18.14
N VAL A 54 -0.83 1.21 17.11
CA VAL A 54 -1.10 0.38 15.93
C VAL A 54 -0.66 -1.05 16.22
N LEU A 55 -1.65 -1.91 16.49
CA LEU A 55 -1.43 -3.33 16.73
C LEU A 55 -1.27 -4.07 15.39
N LEU A 56 -0.02 -4.25 14.97
CA LEU A 56 0.32 -5.04 13.79
C LEU A 56 0.58 -6.49 14.18
N ASN A 57 0.22 -7.44 13.32
CA ASN A 57 0.66 -8.83 13.49
C ASN A 57 2.00 -9.03 12.79
N LYS A 58 3.10 -9.07 13.56
CA LYS A 58 4.49 -9.26 13.06
C LYS A 58 4.62 -10.38 12.02
N THR A 59 3.84 -11.46 12.16
CA THR A 59 3.88 -12.62 11.27
C THR A 59 3.29 -12.33 9.88
N VAL A 60 2.30 -11.43 9.81
CA VAL A 60 1.62 -11.03 8.58
C VAL A 60 2.37 -9.89 7.88
N THR A 61 3.01 -9.00 8.64
CA THR A 61 3.76 -7.84 8.12
C THR A 61 5.24 -8.10 7.82
N TYR A 62 5.82 -9.24 8.22
CA TYR A 62 7.25 -9.55 8.01
C TYR A 62 7.71 -9.50 6.53
N ASN A 63 6.77 -9.64 5.59
CA ASN A 63 7.00 -9.50 4.14
C ASN A 63 6.12 -8.42 3.49
N GLY A 64 5.44 -7.60 4.30
CA GLY A 64 4.53 -6.55 3.86
C GLY A 64 5.31 -5.29 3.50
N LYS A 65 5.27 -4.89 2.23
CA LYS A 65 5.79 -3.58 1.79
C LYS A 65 4.96 -2.42 2.31
N ALA A 66 3.70 -2.66 2.63
CA ALA A 66 2.78 -1.72 3.23
C ALA A 66 1.84 -2.43 4.22
N ALA A 67 1.31 -1.69 5.18
CA ALA A 67 0.19 -2.10 6.02
C ALA A 67 -0.98 -1.13 5.79
N THR A 68 -2.20 -1.65 5.87
CA THR A 68 -3.41 -0.86 5.83
C THR A 68 -4.10 -0.91 7.18
N ILE A 69 -4.54 0.26 7.65
CA ILE A 69 -5.35 0.39 8.86
C ILE A 69 -6.67 1.02 8.44
N VAL A 70 -7.77 0.35 8.77
CA VAL A 70 -9.12 0.80 8.47
C VAL A 70 -9.65 1.68 9.60
N PHE A 71 -10.26 2.80 9.25
CA PHE A 71 -10.89 3.75 10.17
C PHE A 71 -12.36 3.97 9.81
N GLU A 72 -13.16 4.27 10.84
CA GLU A 72 -14.58 4.65 10.67
C GLU A 72 -14.75 6.03 10.03
N SER A 73 -13.76 6.92 10.18
CA SER A 73 -13.80 8.28 9.67
C SER A 73 -12.43 8.75 9.21
N ILE A 74 -12.45 9.67 8.25
CA ILE A 74 -11.22 10.30 7.74
C ILE A 74 -10.48 11.11 8.80
N LEU A 75 -11.20 11.72 9.73
CA LEU A 75 -10.58 12.48 10.83
C LEU A 75 -9.73 11.58 11.71
N SER A 76 -10.20 10.36 12.00
CA SER A 76 -9.44 9.37 12.78
C SER A 76 -8.16 8.91 12.06
N ALA A 77 -8.20 8.85 10.72
CA ALA A 77 -7.02 8.54 9.92
C ALA A 77 -5.98 9.67 9.97
N PHE A 78 -6.42 10.92 9.87
CA PHE A 78 -5.55 12.10 10.04
C PHE A 78 -4.97 12.18 11.46
N ASP A 79 -5.78 11.99 12.50
CA ASP A 79 -5.31 11.99 13.88
C ASP A 79 -4.23 10.93 14.12
N MET A 80 -4.35 9.76 13.47
CA MET A 80 -3.34 8.71 13.54
C MET A 80 -2.07 9.08 12.77
N GLN A 81 -2.21 9.62 11.56
CA GLN A 81 -1.09 10.10 10.75
C GLN A 81 -0.28 11.17 11.52
N ASP A 82 -0.97 12.11 12.17
CA ASP A 82 -0.35 13.15 13.00
C ASP A 82 0.38 12.54 14.20
N LYS A 83 -0.23 11.59 14.92
CA LYS A 83 0.42 10.91 16.05
C LYS A 83 1.70 10.19 15.63
N ILE A 84 1.69 9.49 14.49
CA ILE A 84 2.86 8.78 13.95
C ILE A 84 3.94 9.78 13.51
N THR A 85 3.54 10.90 12.92
CA THR A 85 4.49 11.94 12.51
C THR A 85 5.11 12.63 13.73
N MET A 86 4.32 12.92 14.76
CA MET A 86 4.76 13.54 16.00
C MET A 86 5.66 12.65 16.86
N SER A 87 5.58 11.32 16.72
CA SER A 87 6.53 10.40 17.38
C SER A 87 7.91 10.38 16.72
N GLY A 88 8.11 11.15 15.64
CA GLY A 88 9.38 11.25 14.92
C GLY A 88 9.54 10.21 13.82
N SER A 89 8.47 9.48 13.48
CA SER A 89 8.49 8.54 12.35
C SER A 89 8.62 9.30 11.03
N THR A 90 9.47 8.78 10.14
CA THR A 90 9.58 9.24 8.74
C THR A 90 8.85 8.29 7.79
N ALA A 91 7.93 7.47 8.30
CA ALA A 91 7.17 6.54 7.47
C ALA A 91 6.39 7.30 6.39
N TYR A 92 6.50 6.83 5.14
CA TYR A 92 5.64 7.32 4.08
C TYR A 92 4.23 6.78 4.28
N MET A 93 3.24 7.67 4.28
CA MET A 93 1.86 7.40 4.67
C MET A 93 0.89 8.05 3.68
N GLN A 94 -0.15 7.33 3.32
CA GLN A 94 -1.20 7.78 2.42
C GLN A 94 -2.57 7.51 3.03
N ILE A 95 -3.49 8.48 2.95
CA ILE A 95 -4.88 8.32 3.39
C ILE A 95 -5.77 8.18 2.18
N TYR A 96 -6.58 7.12 2.17
CA TYR A 96 -7.62 6.88 1.19
C TYR A 96 -9.00 6.97 1.87
N ASP A 97 -9.98 7.53 1.17
CA ASP A 97 -11.39 7.50 1.55
C ASP A 97 -12.20 6.90 0.40
N LYS A 98 -12.86 5.77 0.66
CA LYS A 98 -13.74 5.08 -0.29
C LYS A 98 -13.02 4.77 -1.61
N GLY A 99 -11.82 4.21 -1.50
CA GLY A 99 -10.96 3.86 -2.61
C GLY A 99 -10.19 5.02 -3.24
N LYS A 100 -10.42 6.27 -2.84
CA LYS A 100 -9.74 7.43 -3.45
C LYS A 100 -8.65 7.97 -2.55
N LEU A 101 -7.47 8.23 -3.12
CA LEU A 101 -6.39 8.93 -2.42
C LEU A 101 -6.88 10.34 -2.03
N VAL A 102 -6.74 10.67 -0.75
CA VAL A 102 -7.08 11.99 -0.20
C VAL A 102 -5.84 12.82 0.06
N THR A 103 -4.84 12.21 0.70
CA THR A 103 -3.57 12.87 1.00
C THR A 103 -2.43 11.87 1.09
N ASP A 104 -1.23 12.38 0.93
CA ASP A 104 0.02 11.74 1.33
C ASP A 104 0.80 12.70 2.24
N ASN A 105 1.83 12.21 2.93
CA ASN A 105 2.72 13.02 3.77
C ASN A 105 4.05 13.38 3.09
N THR A 106 4.05 13.47 1.76
CA THR A 106 5.25 13.80 0.97
C THR A 106 5.68 15.26 1.13
#